data_AF-A0AAD6SJ21-F1
#
_entry.id   AF-A0AAD6SJ21-F1
#
_cell.length_a   1.000
_cell.length_b   1.000
_cell.length_c   1.000
_cell.angle_alpha   90.00
_cell.angle_beta   90.00
_cell.angle_gamma   90.00
#
_symmetry.space_group_name_H-M   'P 1'
#
loop_
_entity.id
_entity.type
_entity.pdbx_description
1 polymer ?
#
loop_
_entity_poly.entity_id
_entity_poly.type
_entity_poly.pdbx_seq_one_letter_code
_entity_poly.pdbx_strand_id
1 'polypeptide(L)' 'LKPDQRRAYDIIVWHLDQKLAGNEPPPLRMLLHGEGGTGKSKVITAVTKAFSDRGVAHMLVKSAYTGVAASLIGGKTMH' A
#
# COMPACT_ATOMS: atom_id res chain seq x y z
N LEU A 1 7.72 5.32 10.48
CA LEU A 1 8.16 5.17 9.07
C LEU A 1 9.38 6.06 8.88
N LYS A 2 10.41 5.62 8.17
CA LYS A 2 11.52 6.49 7.73
C LYS A 2 10.98 7.60 6.78
N PRO A 3 11.70 8.71 6.54
CA PRO A 3 11.20 9.82 5.71
C PRO A 3 10.62 9.38 4.35
N ASP A 4 11.34 8.56 3.58
CA ASP A 4 10.85 8.10 2.27
C ASP A 4 9.64 7.16 2.38
N GLN A 5 9.63 6.30 3.38
CA GLN A 5 8.50 5.43 3.68
C GLN A 5 7.27 6.24 4.09
N ARG A 6 7.48 7.33 4.86
CA ARG A 6 6.42 8.24 5.30
C ARG A 6 5.86 9.01 4.11
N ARG A 7 6.73 9.52 3.23
CA ARG A 7 6.33 10.18 1.99
C ARG A 7 5.47 9.26 1.11
N ALA A 8 5.91 8.02 0.89
CA ALA A 8 5.15 7.04 0.15
C ALA A 8 3.77 6.76 0.78
N TYR A 9 3.74 6.60 2.09
CA TYR A 9 2.51 6.41 2.85
C TYR A 9 1.56 7.60 2.72
N ASP A 10 2.06 8.83 2.88
CA ASP A 10 1.26 10.05 2.81
C ASP A 10 0.65 10.24 1.41
N ILE A 11 1.39 9.95 0.33
CA ILE A 11 0.87 9.99 -1.05
C ILE A 11 -0.29 9.01 -1.24
N ILE A 12 -0.15 7.77 -0.74
CA ILE A 12 -1.20 6.75 -0.85
C ILE A 12 -2.43 7.14 -0.03
N VAL A 13 -2.22 7.61 1.21
CA VAL A 13 -3.32 7.99 2.11
C VAL A 13 -4.08 9.19 1.56
N TRP A 14 -3.38 10.20 1.06
CA TRP A 14 -4.03 11.33 0.39
C TRP A 14 -4.89 10.87 -0.80
N HIS A 15 -4.37 9.98 -1.65
CA HIS A 15 -5.12 9.45 -2.79
C HIS A 15 -6.38 8.68 -2.36
N LEU A 16 -6.26 7.86 -1.31
CA LEU A 16 -7.38 7.16 -0.70
C LEU A 16 -8.42 8.15 -0.17
N ASP A 17 -8.00 9.15 0.61
CA ASP A 17 -8.92 10.14 1.21
C ASP A 17 -9.66 10.94 0.13
N GLN A 18 -8.98 11.29 -0.97
CA GLN A 18 -9.63 11.91 -2.12
C GLN A 18 -10.71 11.00 -2.74
N LYS A 19 -10.41 9.71 -2.92
CA LYS A 19 -11.39 8.73 -3.43
C LYS A 19 -12.58 8.54 -2.48
N LEU A 20 -12.35 8.48 -1.18
CA LEU A 20 -13.41 8.35 -0.17
C LEU A 20 -14.28 9.60 -0.06
N ALA A 21 -13.72 10.78 -0.37
CA ALA A 21 -14.47 12.03 -0.46
C ALA A 21 -15.29 12.16 -1.75
N GLY A 22 -15.38 11.10 -2.59
CA GLY A 22 -16.12 11.12 -3.85
C GLY A 22 -15.41 11.85 -4.99
N ASN A 23 -14.16 12.27 -4.78
CA ASN A 23 -13.37 12.89 -5.84
C ASN A 23 -12.79 11.81 -6.77
N GLU A 24 -12.39 12.24 -7.97
CA GLU A 24 -11.79 11.36 -8.97
C GLU A 24 -10.32 11.73 -9.23
N PRO A 25 -9.41 11.58 -8.24
CA PRO A 25 -8.00 11.83 -8.48
C PRO A 25 -7.50 10.88 -9.59
N PRO A 26 -6.54 11.32 -10.42
CA PRO A 26 -5.91 10.48 -11.42
C PRO A 26 -5.39 9.16 -10.80
N PRO A 27 -5.33 8.06 -11.57
CA PRO A 27 -4.79 6.80 -11.08
C PRO A 27 -3.36 6.96 -10.53
N LEU A 28 -3.16 6.63 -9.25
CA LEU A 28 -1.85 6.66 -8.63
C LEU A 28 -1.03 5.44 -9.08
N ARG A 29 0.03 5.69 -9.86
CA ARG A 29 1.01 4.67 -10.28
C ARG A 29 2.33 4.99 -9.59
N MET A 30 2.69 4.20 -8.59
CA MET A 30 3.87 4.45 -7.76
C MET A 30 4.79 3.23 -7.73
N LEU A 31 6.08 3.47 -8.03
CA LEU A 31 7.15 2.49 -7.83
C LEU A 31 7.96 2.86 -6.60
N LEU A 32 7.96 2.00 -5.59
CA LEU A 32 8.80 2.15 -4.40
C LEU A 32 10.10 1.37 -4.58
N HIS A 33 11.17 2.08 -4.92
CA HIS A 33 12.51 1.49 -5.09
C HIS A 33 13.32 1.53 -3.79
N GLY A 34 14.39 0.73 -3.73
CA GLY A 34 15.36 0.69 -2.65
C GLY A 34 15.92 -0.72 -2.48
N GLU A 35 17.11 -0.84 -1.89
CA GLU A 35 17.77 -2.13 -1.67
C GLU A 35 16.92 -3.09 -0.82
N GLY A 36 17.22 -4.39 -0.88
CA GLY A 36 16.63 -5.39 0.02
C GLY A 36 16.75 -4.96 1.49
N GLY A 37 15.74 -5.22 2.31
CA GLY A 37 15.79 -4.89 3.74
C GLY A 37 15.54 -3.42 4.12
N THR A 38 15.34 -2.50 3.16
CA THR A 38 15.06 -1.07 3.43
C THR A 38 13.66 -0.76 4.00
N GLY A 39 12.88 -1.80 4.32
CA GLY A 39 11.59 -1.66 4.98
C GLY A 39 10.42 -1.28 4.06
N LYS A 40 10.49 -1.58 2.75
CA LYS A 40 9.36 -1.41 1.81
C LYS A 40 8.09 -2.12 2.30
N SER A 41 8.22 -3.32 2.86
CA SER A 41 7.09 -4.06 3.46
C SER A 41 6.43 -3.29 4.61
N LYS A 42 7.17 -2.41 5.31
CA LYS A 42 6.60 -1.55 6.37
C LYS A 42 5.62 -0.54 5.81
N VAL A 43 5.85 -0.03 4.60
CA VAL A 43 4.89 0.83 3.89
C VAL A 43 3.62 0.05 3.56
N ILE A 44 3.76 -1.17 3.02
CA ILE A 44 2.61 -2.04 2.71
C ILE A 44 1.78 -2.31 3.96
N THR A 45 2.41 -2.64 5.09
CA THR A 45 1.71 -2.85 6.37
C THR A 45 1.01 -1.58 6.85
N ALA A 46 1.66 -0.41 6.78
CA ALA A 46 1.08 0.85 7.21
C ALA A 46 -0.14 1.25 6.35
N VAL A 47 -0.04 1.09 5.03
CA VAL A 47 -1.13 1.32 4.08
C VAL A 47 -2.28 0.35 4.35
N THR A 48 -1.98 -0.93 4.57
CA THR A 48 -3.00 -1.94 4.91
C THR A 48 -3.79 -1.51 6.15
N LYS A 49 -3.09 -1.07 7.21
CA LYS A 49 -3.73 -0.54 8.41
C LYS A 49 -4.58 0.70 8.10
N ALA A 50 -4.11 1.63 7.27
CA ALA A 50 -4.86 2.83 6.92
C ALA A 50 -6.19 2.54 6.21
N PHE A 51 -6.22 1.53 5.33
CA PHE A 51 -7.46 1.05 4.70
C PHE A 51 -8.39 0.36 5.70
N SER A 52 -7.85 -0.49 6.58
CA SER A 52 -8.62 -1.15 7.64
C SER A 52 -9.23 -0.15 8.63
N ASP A 53 -8.45 0.83 9.10
CA ASP A 53 -8.89 1.84 10.06
C ASP A 53 -10.01 2.74 9.50
N ARG A 54 -10.12 2.84 8.17
CA ARG A 54 -11.19 3.54 7.44
C ARG A 54 -12.39 2.65 7.08
N GLY A 55 -12.39 1.38 7.48
CA GLY A 55 -13.45 0.43 7.16
C GLY A 55 -13.49 -0.04 5.69
N VAL A 56 -12.45 0.25 4.90
CA VAL A 56 -12.40 0.01 3.45
C VAL A 56 -11.33 -1.00 3.05
N ALA A 57 -11.01 -1.95 3.93
CA ALA A 57 -10.04 -3.00 3.68
C ALA A 57 -10.32 -3.79 2.38
N HIS A 58 -11.58 -3.94 2.01
CA HIS A 58 -12.03 -4.63 0.79
C HIS A 58 -11.59 -3.92 -0.51
N MET A 59 -11.25 -2.63 -0.45
CA MET A 59 -10.75 -1.87 -1.62
C MET A 59 -9.25 -2.12 -1.89
N LEU A 60 -8.53 -2.76 -0.97
CA LEU A 60 -7.09 -2.99 -1.10
C LEU A 60 -6.79 -4.43 -1.53
N VAL A 61 -6.36 -4.60 -2.78
CA VAL A 61 -5.81 -5.87 -3.27
C VAL A 61 -4.28 -5.86 -3.12
N LYS A 62 -3.74 -6.94 -2.55
CA LYS A 62 -2.30 -7.14 -2.36
C LYS A 62 -1.87 -8.40 -3.09
N SER A 63 -0.87 -8.29 -3.94
CA SER A 63 -0.33 -9.41 -4.70
C SER A 63 1.20 -9.45 -4.67
N ALA A 64 1.76 -10.65 -4.86
CA ALA A 64 3.19 -10.86 -5.02
C ALA A 64 3.48 -12.01 -6.00
N TYR A 65 4.71 -12.09 -6.48
CA TYR A 65 5.13 -13.13 -7.44
C TYR A 65 5.28 -14.53 -6.82
N THR A 66 5.63 -14.63 -5.54
CA THR A 66 5.83 -15.91 -4.85
C THR A 66 4.84 -16.06 -3.70
N GLY A 67 4.49 -17.31 -3.37
CA GLY A 67 3.58 -17.62 -2.27
C GLY A 67 4.09 -17.10 -0.91
N VAL A 68 5.39 -17.19 -0.66
CA VAL A 68 6.02 -16.66 0.56
C VAL A 68 5.86 -15.13 0.64
N ALA A 69 6.14 -14.41 -0.45
CA ALA A 69 5.99 -12.96 -0.47
C ALA A 69 4.52 -12.52 -0.34
N ALA A 70 3.59 -13.27 -0.95
CA ALA A 70 2.15 -13.03 -0.82
C ALA A 70 1.69 -13.22 0.63
N SER A 71 2.11 -14.31 1.28
CA SER A 71 1.82 -14.58 2.69
C SER A 71 2.32 -13.46 3.61
N LEU A 72 3.54 -12.96 3.39
CA LEU A 72 4.13 -11.88 4.20
C LEU A 72 3.35 -10.56 4.19
N ILE A 73 2.61 -10.29 3.11
CA ILE A 73 1.76 -9.08 2.99
C ILE A 73 0.27 -9.38 3.22
N GLY A 74 -0.08 -10.63 3.55
CA GLY A 74 -1.46 -11.09 3.65
C GLY A 74 -2.22 -10.89 2.34
N GLY A 75 -1.57 -11.21 1.22
CA GLY A 75 -2.09 -11.10 -0.15
C GLY A 75 -2.15 -12.45 -0.87
N LYS A 76 -2.35 -12.42 -2.18
CA LYS A 76 -2.38 -13.61 -3.05
C LYS A 76 -1.22 -13.59 -4.05
N THR A 77 -0.95 -14.71 -4.70
CA THR A 77 -0.05 -14.74 -5.87
C THR A 77 -0.67 -13.95 -7.02
N MET A 78 0.17 -13.43 -7.93
CA MET A 78 -0.29 -12.71 -9.14
C MET A 78 -0.79 -13.66 -10.25
N HIS A 79 -0.65 -14.98 -10.09
CA HIS A 79 -1.21 -16.02 -10.98
C HIS A 79 -2.66 -16.34 -10.63
#